data_AF-A0A7C5QL90-F1
#
_entry.id   AF-A0A7C5QL90-F1
#
_cell.length_a   1.000
_cell.length_b   1.000
_cell.length_c   1.000
_cell.angle_alpha   90.00
_cell.angle_beta   90.00
_cell.angle_gamma   90.00
#
_symmetry.space_group_name_H-M   'P 1'
#
loop_
_entity.id
_entity.type
_entity.pdbx_description
1 polymer ?
#
loop_
_entity_poly.entity_id
_entity_poly.type
_entity_poly.pdbx_seq_one_letter_code
_entity_poly.pdbx_strand_id
1 'polypeptide(L)'
;METRHLAIDWNLDHPAIHRDPFFGRFSFSAFDAVFIDPEPISRHWTAEVATGGDGIRRTDPERDRGFGRTLKAWMQRRRAEADDLLKRGGGIIVCRLRPRGEPLEILSSGGVPERVDRYSWLPSITLVDRHHQLSFPTNGRFLPRRGEDIVLAGTGSPFEDYLREFEGHIVYDAVYQDLLSTPIERFATVLARNRVGDIVALEIPFDEGRLILVPVVQGIPPAREASSLVEAARKEAFRPAFAPIPDWLPSYPLPGEDELVDELTGLTERRDALALKVEETAKKLEEKTRYKLLLYAKGRFSFLPAVADSFRALGFDVTESGPELVLQSPEGDAIVAAEATEETQVGLAPYRRLREAVDRAITDGEGPHKGILVVSGSRGLDPKHRPTEYAPGVLRGCEAQGICLLTSYRLFKLVQQALKGPRSKKSLADLRRLILECDGELRDAESR
;
A
#
# COMPACT_ATOMS: atom_id res chain seq x y z
N MET A 1 -7.47 -33.88 21.35
CA MET A 1 -8.54 -33.16 22.06
C MET A 1 -9.53 -32.72 21.00
N GLU A 2 -10.78 -33.17 21.06
CA GLU A 2 -11.83 -32.67 20.17
C GLU A 2 -12.20 -31.26 20.62
N THR A 3 -11.99 -30.27 19.75
CA THR A 3 -12.36 -28.87 20.00
C THR A 3 -13.84 -28.66 19.65
N ARG A 4 -14.57 -27.99 20.54
CA ARG A 4 -16.00 -27.67 20.37
C ARG A 4 -16.13 -26.27 19.79
N HIS A 5 -16.86 -26.16 18.69
CA HIS A 5 -17.05 -24.90 17.98
C HIS A 5 -18.52 -24.47 17.93
N LEU A 6 -18.76 -23.17 18.02
CA LEU A 6 -20.10 -22.57 17.93
C LEU A 6 -20.11 -21.48 16.86
N ALA A 7 -21.06 -21.53 15.93
CA ALA A 7 -21.32 -20.48 14.96
C ALA A 7 -22.58 -19.70 15.35
N ILE A 8 -22.43 -18.38 15.48
CA ILE A 8 -23.47 -17.43 15.85
C ILE A 8 -23.80 -16.54 14.65
N ASP A 9 -25.01 -16.70 14.13
CA ASP A 9 -25.51 -15.92 12.98
C ASP A 9 -24.59 -15.96 11.73
N TRP A 10 -23.67 -16.93 11.68
CA TRP A 10 -22.76 -17.20 10.58
C TRP A 10 -23.11 -18.56 9.97
N ASN A 11 -23.47 -18.56 8.69
CA ASN A 11 -23.81 -19.79 7.98
C ASN A 11 -22.56 -20.63 7.69
N LEU A 12 -22.22 -21.53 8.61
CA LEU A 12 -21.10 -22.48 8.51
C LEU A 12 -21.65 -23.90 8.62
N ASP A 13 -21.30 -24.77 7.67
CA ASP A 13 -21.81 -26.15 7.62
C ASP A 13 -20.70 -27.17 7.87
N HIS A 14 -20.55 -27.61 9.12
CA HIS A 14 -19.52 -28.57 9.48
C HIS A 14 -19.95 -29.41 10.70
N PRO A 15 -19.68 -30.73 10.74
CA PRO A 15 -20.13 -31.61 11.83
C PRO A 15 -19.64 -31.20 13.23
N ALA A 16 -18.48 -30.57 13.33
CA ALA A 16 -17.90 -30.10 14.59
C ALA A 16 -18.42 -28.72 15.05
N ILE A 17 -19.28 -28.06 14.26
CA ILE A 17 -19.79 -26.72 14.56
C ILE A 17 -21.26 -26.80 14.97
N HIS A 18 -21.55 -26.35 16.18
CA HIS A 18 -22.92 -26.08 16.62
C HIS A 18 -23.37 -24.74 16.06
N ARG A 19 -24.62 -24.61 15.61
CA ARG A 19 -25.18 -23.35 15.10
C ARG A 19 -26.26 -22.83 16.03
N ASP A 20 -26.27 -21.53 16.29
CA ASP A 20 -27.29 -20.85 17.10
C ASP A 20 -27.40 -19.38 16.66
N PRO A 21 -28.56 -18.72 16.81
CA PRO A 21 -28.61 -17.26 16.66
C PRO A 21 -28.01 -16.55 17.87
N PHE A 22 -27.73 -15.25 17.75
CA PHE A 22 -27.18 -14.45 18.84
C PHE A 22 -28.07 -14.46 20.10
N PHE A 23 -29.39 -14.48 19.93
CA PHE A 23 -30.36 -14.61 21.04
C PHE A 23 -30.74 -16.07 21.36
N GLY A 24 -29.87 -17.01 20.98
CA GLY A 24 -30.03 -18.45 21.17
C GLY A 24 -29.71 -18.97 22.57
N ARG A 25 -29.64 -20.29 22.69
CA ARG A 25 -29.54 -21.02 23.96
C ARG A 25 -28.11 -21.33 24.41
N PHE A 26 -27.19 -21.52 23.47
CA PHE A 26 -25.84 -22.00 23.75
C PHE A 26 -24.99 -20.87 24.32
N SER A 27 -24.36 -21.09 25.46
CA SER A 27 -23.43 -20.13 26.08
C SER A 27 -22.08 -20.15 25.35
N PHE A 28 -21.49 -18.98 25.11
CA PHE A 28 -20.19 -18.89 24.42
C PHE A 28 -19.07 -19.61 25.20
N SER A 29 -19.08 -19.53 26.53
CA SER A 29 -18.06 -20.13 27.40
C SER A 29 -18.13 -21.65 27.50
N ALA A 30 -19.13 -22.30 26.89
CA ALA A 30 -19.22 -23.76 26.82
C ALA A 30 -18.42 -24.36 25.65
N PHE A 31 -17.78 -23.53 24.82
CA PHE A 31 -17.06 -23.92 23.60
C PHE A 31 -15.61 -23.45 23.67
N ASP A 32 -14.77 -24.00 22.80
CA ASP A 32 -13.36 -23.63 22.71
C ASP A 32 -13.14 -22.50 21.69
N ALA A 33 -13.99 -22.46 20.65
CA ALA A 33 -14.04 -21.32 19.73
C ALA A 33 -15.46 -20.94 19.30
N VAL A 34 -15.69 -19.63 19.12
CA VAL A 34 -16.95 -19.07 18.64
C VAL A 34 -16.71 -18.26 17.35
N PHE A 35 -17.42 -18.62 16.28
CA PHE A 35 -17.46 -17.89 15.02
C PHE A 35 -18.73 -17.02 15.00
N ILE A 36 -18.62 -15.69 14.84
CA ILE A 36 -19.78 -14.80 14.88
C ILE A 36 -19.80 -13.80 13.71
N ASP A 37 -20.94 -13.71 13.02
CA ASP A 37 -21.23 -12.61 12.09
C ASP A 37 -22.16 -11.61 12.81
N PRO A 38 -21.69 -10.42 13.19
CA PRO A 38 -22.49 -9.47 13.98
C PRO A 38 -23.52 -8.70 13.13
N GLU A 39 -23.52 -8.87 11.80
CA GLU A 39 -24.42 -8.17 10.87
C GLU A 39 -25.92 -8.31 11.24
N PRO A 40 -26.44 -9.50 11.60
CA PRO A 40 -27.87 -9.66 11.92
C PRO A 40 -28.30 -9.05 13.25
N ILE A 41 -27.37 -8.80 14.18
CA ILE A 41 -27.69 -8.35 15.56
C ILE A 41 -28.51 -7.06 15.54
N SER A 42 -28.12 -6.07 14.72
CA SER A 42 -28.86 -4.80 14.67
C SER A 42 -30.21 -4.90 13.99
N ARG A 43 -30.44 -5.93 13.16
CA ARG A 43 -31.72 -6.09 12.45
C ARG A 43 -32.89 -6.23 13.41
N HIS A 44 -32.63 -6.75 14.61
CA HIS A 44 -33.62 -6.92 15.67
C HIS A 44 -34.23 -5.61 16.16
N TRP A 45 -33.49 -4.50 16.15
CA TRP A 45 -34.07 -3.18 16.50
C TRP A 45 -34.33 -2.29 15.30
N THR A 46 -33.59 -2.43 14.19
CA THR A 46 -33.86 -1.61 13.00
C THR A 46 -35.19 -1.97 12.34
N ALA A 47 -35.67 -3.21 12.51
CA ALA A 47 -36.98 -3.64 12.03
C ALA A 47 -38.15 -3.19 12.93
N GLU A 48 -37.92 -3.07 14.24
CA GLU A 48 -38.99 -2.84 15.23
C GLU A 48 -39.12 -1.38 15.68
N VAL A 49 -38.01 -0.63 15.73
CA VAL A 49 -37.96 0.72 16.31
C VAL A 49 -37.75 1.75 15.21
N ALA A 50 -38.75 2.57 14.88
CA ALA A 50 -38.62 3.62 13.87
C ALA A 50 -37.56 4.68 14.23
N THR A 51 -36.98 5.32 13.22
CA THR A 51 -36.06 6.46 13.41
C THR A 51 -36.81 7.70 13.90
N GLY A 52 -36.25 8.39 14.88
CA GLY A 52 -36.72 9.71 15.31
C GLY A 52 -36.47 10.78 14.24
N GLY A 53 -37.01 11.99 14.45
CA GLY A 53 -36.82 13.13 13.54
C GLY A 53 -35.38 13.60 13.39
N ASP A 54 -34.50 13.22 14.31
CA ASP A 54 -33.05 13.45 14.29
C ASP A 54 -32.26 12.27 13.68
N GLY A 55 -32.95 11.26 13.15
CA GLY A 55 -32.34 10.07 12.56
C GLY A 55 -31.87 9.02 13.57
N ILE A 56 -32.09 9.23 14.88
CA ILE A 56 -31.65 8.31 15.93
C ILE A 56 -32.82 7.41 16.34
N ARG A 57 -32.57 6.10 16.45
CA ARG A 57 -33.54 5.13 16.97
C ARG A 57 -33.51 5.13 18.49
N ARG A 58 -34.67 5.32 19.11
CA ARG A 58 -34.82 5.35 20.56
C ARG A 58 -35.91 4.41 21.02
N THR A 59 -35.65 3.71 22.12
CA THR A 59 -36.67 2.94 22.82
C THR A 59 -36.77 3.41 24.26
N ASP A 60 -38.00 3.45 24.78
CA ASP A 60 -38.28 3.74 26.18
C ASP A 60 -38.72 2.44 26.86
N PRO A 61 -37.91 1.87 27.77
CA PRO A 61 -38.21 0.66 28.53
C PRO A 61 -39.58 0.61 29.20
N GLU A 62 -40.19 1.76 29.50
CA GLU A 62 -41.53 1.85 30.12
C GLU A 62 -42.66 1.79 29.09
N ARG A 63 -42.38 2.15 27.83
CA ARG A 63 -43.37 2.23 26.73
C ARG A 63 -43.20 1.13 25.70
N ASP A 64 -42.06 0.47 25.66
CA ASP A 64 -41.68 -0.55 24.68
C ASP A 64 -42.01 -1.99 25.11
N ARG A 65 -42.83 -2.15 26.16
CA ARG A 65 -43.21 -3.44 26.76
C ARG A 65 -42.00 -4.28 27.23
N GLY A 66 -40.89 -3.64 27.58
CA GLY A 66 -39.69 -4.30 28.08
C GLY A 66 -38.71 -4.75 27.00
N PHE A 67 -38.89 -4.33 25.74
CA PHE A 67 -37.98 -4.63 24.64
C PHE A 67 -36.54 -4.17 24.95
N GLY A 68 -36.37 -2.90 25.32
CA GLY A 68 -35.05 -2.33 25.65
C GLY A 68 -34.40 -3.04 26.84
N ARG A 69 -35.17 -3.41 27.87
CA ARG A 69 -34.65 -4.19 29.02
C ARG A 69 -34.16 -5.57 28.59
N THR A 70 -34.92 -6.23 27.72
CA THR A 70 -34.58 -7.57 27.21
C THR A 70 -33.33 -7.53 26.35
N LEU A 71 -33.23 -6.57 25.43
CA LEU A 71 -32.05 -6.39 24.58
C LEU A 71 -30.80 -6.10 25.42
N LYS A 72 -30.92 -5.21 26.41
CA LYS A 72 -29.83 -4.90 27.35
C LYS A 72 -29.38 -6.13 28.12
N ALA A 73 -30.31 -6.90 28.68
CA ALA A 73 -30.00 -8.13 29.41
C ALA A 73 -29.27 -9.15 28.53
N TRP A 74 -29.68 -9.29 27.27
CA TRP A 74 -29.00 -10.16 26.31
C TRP A 74 -27.60 -9.69 25.96
N MET A 75 -27.40 -8.40 25.69
CA MET A 75 -26.08 -7.83 25.40
C MET A 75 -25.13 -8.04 26.59
N GLN A 76 -25.61 -7.81 27.81
CA GLN A 76 -24.85 -8.05 29.04
C GLN A 76 -24.51 -9.52 29.24
N ARG A 77 -25.48 -10.42 29.00
CA ARG A 77 -25.26 -11.86 29.07
C ARG A 77 -24.21 -12.32 28.07
N ARG A 78 -24.32 -11.96 26.79
CA ARG A 78 -23.35 -12.32 25.76
C ARG A 78 -21.96 -11.73 26.03
N ARG A 79 -21.91 -10.53 26.62
CA ARG A 79 -20.65 -9.95 27.11
C ARG A 79 -20.01 -10.78 28.21
N ALA A 80 -20.77 -11.21 29.21
CA ALA A 80 -20.25 -12.06 30.28
C ALA A 80 -19.77 -13.42 29.75
N GLU A 81 -20.53 -14.05 28.85
CA GLU A 81 -20.14 -15.33 28.24
C GLU A 81 -18.89 -15.20 27.35
N ALA A 82 -18.75 -14.09 26.62
CA ALA A 82 -17.54 -13.79 25.84
C ALA A 82 -16.33 -13.49 26.73
N ASP A 83 -16.53 -12.78 27.84
CA ASP A 83 -15.49 -12.51 28.84
C ASP A 83 -14.99 -13.81 29.48
N ASP A 84 -15.90 -14.70 29.87
CA ASP A 84 -15.57 -16.03 30.40
C ASP A 84 -14.79 -16.87 29.38
N LEU A 85 -15.24 -16.91 28.12
CA LEU A 85 -14.56 -17.64 27.05
C LEU A 85 -13.13 -17.12 26.84
N LEU A 86 -12.99 -15.81 26.64
CA LEU A 86 -11.72 -15.20 26.27
C LEU A 86 -10.74 -15.17 27.45
N LYS A 87 -11.15 -14.61 28.59
CA LYS A 87 -10.22 -14.34 29.70
C LYS A 87 -10.01 -15.53 30.63
N ARG A 88 -11.04 -16.33 30.88
CA ARG A 88 -10.96 -17.46 31.83
C ARG A 88 -10.71 -18.79 31.14
N GLY A 89 -11.28 -18.99 29.95
CA GLY A 89 -11.15 -20.21 29.17
C GLY A 89 -9.94 -20.26 28.24
N GLY A 90 -9.29 -19.11 27.98
CA GLY A 90 -8.24 -19.02 26.96
C GLY A 90 -8.75 -19.30 25.54
N GLY A 91 -10.06 -19.15 25.33
CA GLY A 91 -10.74 -19.52 24.10
C GLY A 91 -10.59 -18.50 22.98
N ILE A 92 -11.20 -18.83 21.84
CA ILE A 92 -11.06 -18.05 20.61
C ILE A 92 -12.42 -17.50 20.17
N ILE A 93 -12.51 -16.21 19.90
CA ILE A 93 -13.65 -15.62 19.18
C ILE A 93 -13.17 -15.14 17.82
N VAL A 94 -13.76 -15.66 16.75
CA VAL A 94 -13.57 -15.14 15.39
C VAL A 94 -14.81 -14.35 15.02
N CYS A 95 -14.66 -13.05 14.79
CA CYS A 95 -15.75 -12.14 14.50
C CYS A 95 -15.56 -11.53 13.11
N ARG A 96 -16.61 -11.55 12.28
CA ARG A 96 -16.59 -10.81 11.02
C ARG A 96 -16.53 -9.32 11.30
N LEU A 97 -15.55 -8.64 10.71
CA LEU A 97 -15.38 -7.20 10.79
C LEU A 97 -16.43 -6.52 9.91
N ARG A 98 -17.52 -6.09 10.54
CA ARG A 98 -18.64 -5.32 9.97
C ARG A 98 -18.65 -3.87 10.45
N PRO A 99 -19.32 -2.95 9.75
CA PRO A 99 -19.64 -1.63 10.31
C PRO A 99 -20.44 -1.76 11.62
N ARG A 100 -20.26 -0.81 12.56
CA ARG A 100 -21.02 -0.79 13.83
C ARG A 100 -22.55 -0.80 13.64
N GLY A 101 -23.01 -0.40 12.47
CA GLY A 101 -24.42 -0.35 12.11
C GLY A 101 -25.15 0.82 12.76
N GLU A 102 -26.48 0.85 12.59
CA GLU A 102 -27.34 1.84 13.24
C GLU A 102 -27.48 1.51 14.73
N PRO A 103 -27.09 2.41 15.64
CA PRO A 103 -27.23 2.19 17.08
C PRO A 103 -28.70 2.30 17.53
N LEU A 104 -29.01 1.71 18.68
CA LEU A 104 -30.22 1.95 19.43
C LEU A 104 -29.88 2.70 20.73
N GLU A 105 -30.56 3.81 20.99
CA GLU A 105 -30.53 4.47 22.29
C GLU A 105 -31.67 3.95 23.18
N ILE A 106 -31.32 3.34 24.30
CA ILE A 106 -32.24 2.87 25.32
C ILE A 106 -32.33 3.95 26.39
N LEU A 107 -33.48 4.63 26.45
CA LEU A 107 -33.73 5.67 27.43
C LEU A 107 -33.74 5.06 28.84
N SER A 108 -33.18 5.79 29.80
CA SER A 108 -33.23 5.43 31.22
C SER A 108 -34.08 6.45 31.96
N SER A 109 -34.95 6.00 32.86
CA SER A 109 -35.80 6.88 33.67
C SER A 109 -34.93 7.78 34.56
N GLY A 110 -34.66 9.01 34.10
CA GLY A 110 -33.85 10.02 34.80
C GLY A 110 -32.33 9.96 34.58
N GLY A 111 -31.84 9.22 33.58
CA GLY A 111 -30.39 9.04 33.33
C GLY A 111 -29.94 9.32 31.88
N VAL A 112 -28.63 9.18 31.64
CA VAL A 112 -28.05 9.25 30.28
C VAL A 112 -28.52 8.03 29.47
N PRO A 113 -29.04 8.20 28.24
CA PRO A 113 -29.41 7.09 27.38
C PRO A 113 -28.24 6.14 27.14
N GLU A 114 -28.49 4.84 27.25
CA GLU A 114 -27.48 3.83 26.93
C GLU A 114 -27.53 3.51 25.44
N ARG A 115 -26.37 3.59 24.78
CA ARG A 115 -26.27 3.32 23.34
C ARG A 115 -25.80 1.89 23.11
N VAL A 116 -26.61 1.12 22.39
CA VAL A 116 -26.33 -0.28 22.00
C VAL A 116 -26.09 -0.34 20.50
N ASP A 117 -25.07 -1.08 20.09
CA ASP A 117 -24.70 -1.38 18.71
C ASP A 117 -24.35 -2.87 18.55
N ARG A 118 -23.97 -3.28 17.32
CA ARG A 118 -23.64 -4.68 16.98
C ARG A 118 -22.49 -5.28 17.78
N TYR A 119 -21.66 -4.45 18.40
CA TYR A 119 -20.45 -4.84 19.11
C TYR A 119 -20.55 -4.57 20.61
N SER A 120 -21.70 -4.13 21.09
CA SER A 120 -21.93 -3.82 22.50
C SER A 120 -21.85 -5.08 23.37
N TRP A 121 -21.88 -6.28 22.80
CA TRP A 121 -21.60 -7.52 23.53
C TRP A 121 -20.11 -7.83 23.68
N LEU A 122 -19.20 -7.14 22.98
CA LEU A 122 -17.78 -7.40 23.16
C LEU A 122 -17.35 -7.04 24.59
N PRO A 123 -16.56 -7.90 25.26
CA PRO A 123 -15.97 -7.57 26.55
C PRO A 123 -14.90 -6.49 26.38
N SER A 124 -14.68 -5.72 27.44
CA SER A 124 -13.63 -4.71 27.46
C SER A 124 -12.31 -5.31 27.91
N ILE A 125 -11.21 -4.90 27.26
CA ILE A 125 -9.84 -5.15 27.72
C ILE A 125 -9.03 -3.86 27.67
N THR A 126 -8.11 -3.73 28.62
CA THR A 126 -7.11 -2.68 28.64
C THR A 126 -5.75 -3.30 28.34
N LEU A 127 -5.21 -2.98 27.18
CA LEU A 127 -3.88 -3.40 26.74
C LEU A 127 -2.89 -2.29 27.10
N VAL A 128 -1.82 -2.65 27.80
CA VAL A 128 -0.85 -1.69 28.34
C VAL A 128 0.56 -2.08 27.90
N ASP A 129 1.31 -1.08 27.46
CA ASP A 129 2.75 -1.10 27.22
C ASP A 129 3.36 0.01 28.10
N ARG A 130 4.70 0.00 28.29
CA ARG A 130 5.44 0.95 29.16
C ARG A 130 5.08 2.41 28.97
N HIS A 131 4.61 2.80 27.78
CA HIS A 131 4.31 4.18 27.41
C HIS A 131 2.88 4.42 26.93
N HIS A 132 2.06 3.39 26.79
CA HIS A 132 0.78 3.51 26.10
C HIS A 132 -0.29 2.60 26.71
N GLN A 133 -1.54 3.05 26.64
CA GLN A 133 -2.71 2.31 27.09
C GLN A 133 -3.79 2.36 26.00
N LEU A 134 -4.35 1.20 25.67
CA LEU A 134 -5.46 1.05 24.75
C LEU A 134 -6.61 0.32 25.43
N SER A 135 -7.79 0.94 25.45
CA SER A 135 -9.03 0.28 25.89
C SER A 135 -9.85 -0.16 24.70
N PHE A 136 -9.96 -1.47 24.48
CA PHE A 136 -10.80 -2.05 23.44
C PHE A 136 -12.13 -2.55 24.04
N PRO A 137 -13.29 -2.40 23.37
CA PRO A 137 -13.51 -1.80 22.05
C PRO A 137 -13.75 -0.28 22.06
N THR A 138 -13.65 0.39 23.21
CA THR A 138 -13.96 1.82 23.36
C THR A 138 -13.13 2.73 22.45
N ASN A 139 -11.85 2.42 22.27
CA ASN A 139 -10.92 3.20 21.47
C ASN A 139 -10.81 2.69 20.03
N GLY A 140 -11.49 1.58 19.69
CA GLY A 140 -11.50 1.00 18.36
C GLY A 140 -12.69 1.48 17.53
N ARG A 141 -12.44 2.02 16.34
CA ARG A 141 -13.48 2.35 15.35
C ARG A 141 -13.55 1.27 14.29
N PHE A 142 -14.77 0.79 14.02
CA PHE A 142 -15.06 -0.04 12.85
C PHE A 142 -15.76 0.85 11.83
N LEU A 143 -14.99 1.39 10.89
CA LEU A 143 -15.47 2.36 9.92
C LEU A 143 -16.01 1.66 8.68
N PRO A 144 -17.14 2.13 8.12
CA PRO A 144 -17.67 1.59 6.88
C PRO A 144 -16.72 1.91 5.72
N ARG A 145 -16.13 0.87 5.12
CA ARG A 145 -15.27 0.98 3.94
C ARG A 145 -15.34 -0.33 3.17
N ARG A 146 -15.57 -0.24 1.87
CA ARG A 146 -15.78 -1.41 1.01
C ARG A 146 -14.63 -1.61 0.04
N GLY A 147 -14.17 -2.84 -0.10
CA GLY A 147 -13.21 -3.24 -1.12
C GLY A 147 -12.94 -4.74 -1.10
N GLU A 148 -12.03 -5.17 -1.96
CA GLU A 148 -11.72 -6.59 -2.23
C GLU A 148 -10.21 -6.86 -2.16
N ASP A 149 -9.41 -5.80 -2.02
CA ASP A 149 -7.96 -5.87 -1.97
C ASP A 149 -7.46 -6.16 -0.56
N ILE A 150 -6.64 -7.20 -0.43
CA ILE A 150 -6.01 -7.58 0.83
C ILE A 150 -4.51 -7.79 0.62
N VAL A 151 -3.72 -7.35 1.60
CA VAL A 151 -2.28 -7.51 1.67
C VAL A 151 -1.98 -8.13 3.04
N LEU A 152 -1.56 -9.39 3.05
CA LEU A 152 -1.23 -10.12 4.27
C LEU A 152 0.04 -9.57 4.91
N ALA A 153 0.09 -9.57 6.24
CA ALA A 153 1.22 -9.03 7.00
C ALA A 153 2.38 -10.03 7.14
N GLY A 154 2.14 -11.34 6.98
CA GLY A 154 3.19 -12.37 7.05
C GLY A 154 3.61 -12.70 8.48
N THR A 155 2.67 -12.62 9.42
CA THR A 155 2.88 -12.82 10.86
C THR A 155 2.99 -14.30 11.25
N GLY A 156 2.62 -15.21 10.36
CA GLY A 156 2.58 -16.66 10.63
C GLY A 156 1.38 -17.08 11.49
N SER A 157 0.38 -16.21 11.65
CA SER A 157 -0.90 -16.59 12.26
C SER A 157 -1.66 -17.58 11.35
N PRO A 158 -2.19 -18.68 11.89
CA PRO A 158 -3.12 -19.59 11.20
C PRO A 158 -4.28 -18.90 10.46
N PHE A 159 -4.74 -17.75 10.94
CA PHE A 159 -5.79 -17.00 10.25
C PHE A 159 -5.29 -16.31 8.97
N GLU A 160 -3.98 -16.10 8.79
CA GLU A 160 -3.44 -15.68 7.49
C GLU A 160 -3.55 -16.79 6.45
N ASP A 161 -3.47 -18.06 6.84
CA ASP A 161 -3.69 -19.19 5.92
C ASP A 161 -5.14 -19.23 5.46
N TYR A 162 -6.09 -19.00 6.37
CA TYR A 162 -7.51 -18.81 6.05
C TYR A 162 -7.71 -17.65 5.05
N LEU A 163 -7.10 -16.49 5.30
CA LEU A 163 -7.20 -15.34 4.40
C LEU A 163 -6.56 -15.60 3.03
N ARG A 164 -5.45 -16.35 3.00
CA ARG A 164 -4.77 -16.72 1.76
C ARG A 164 -5.57 -17.73 0.95
N GLU A 165 -6.23 -18.69 1.59
CA GLU A 165 -7.08 -19.67 0.89
C GLU A 165 -8.21 -18.98 0.12
N PHE A 166 -8.80 -17.95 0.71
CA PHE A 166 -9.92 -17.20 0.14
C PHE A 166 -9.52 -15.89 -0.53
N GLU A 167 -8.24 -15.74 -0.91
CA GLU A 167 -7.79 -14.60 -1.70
C GLU A 167 -8.60 -14.52 -3.02
N GLY A 168 -9.09 -13.31 -3.35
CA GLY A 168 -10.01 -13.10 -4.48
C GLY A 168 -11.49 -13.35 -4.18
N HIS A 169 -11.83 -13.92 -3.02
CA HIS A 169 -13.20 -14.07 -2.53
C HIS A 169 -13.51 -13.20 -1.30
N ILE A 170 -12.50 -12.52 -0.76
CA ILE A 170 -12.62 -11.62 0.36
C ILE A 170 -13.23 -10.29 -0.09
N VAL A 171 -14.27 -9.86 0.62
CA VAL A 171 -14.91 -8.55 0.47
C VAL A 171 -15.01 -7.94 1.86
N TYR A 172 -14.26 -6.88 2.13
CA TYR A 172 -14.40 -6.14 3.38
C TYR A 172 -15.45 -5.04 3.22
N ASP A 173 -16.28 -4.84 4.25
CA ASP A 173 -17.28 -3.78 4.36
C ASP A 173 -17.00 -2.84 5.54
N ALA A 174 -16.03 -3.18 6.38
CA ALA A 174 -15.45 -2.29 7.36
C ALA A 174 -13.93 -2.43 7.47
N VAL A 175 -13.32 -1.37 8.01
CA VAL A 175 -11.92 -1.33 8.41
C VAL A 175 -11.81 -0.95 9.88
N TYR A 176 -10.78 -1.45 10.53
CA TYR A 176 -10.41 -1.02 11.88
C TYR A 176 -9.56 0.25 11.81
N GLN A 177 -9.88 1.22 12.66
CA GLN A 177 -9.09 2.45 12.84
C GLN A 177 -8.98 2.80 14.32
N ASP A 178 -7.77 3.18 14.74
CA ASP A 178 -7.50 3.69 16.08
C ASP A 178 -7.98 5.13 16.25
N LEU A 179 -8.58 5.44 17.40
CA LEU A 179 -8.95 6.80 17.80
C LEU A 179 -7.76 7.66 18.29
N LEU A 180 -6.62 7.05 18.61
CA LEU A 180 -5.47 7.68 19.28
C LEU A 180 -4.18 7.54 18.47
N SER A 181 -3.19 8.37 18.78
CA SER A 181 -1.84 8.37 18.18
C SER A 181 -0.99 7.12 18.47
N THR A 182 -1.52 6.15 19.22
CA THR A 182 -0.84 4.87 19.47
C THR A 182 -1.33 3.83 18.47
N PRO A 183 -0.45 3.31 17.59
CA PRO A 183 -0.83 2.28 16.63
C PRO A 183 -1.25 0.97 17.32
N ILE A 184 -2.39 0.38 16.92
CA ILE A 184 -2.88 -0.92 17.42
C ILE A 184 -1.86 -2.04 17.29
N GLU A 185 -0.96 -1.96 16.31
CA GLU A 185 0.13 -2.91 16.06
C GLU A 185 1.05 -3.11 17.25
N ARG A 186 1.07 -2.18 18.21
CA ARG A 186 1.82 -2.32 19.47
C ARG A 186 1.19 -3.32 20.43
N PHE A 187 -0.10 -3.59 20.29
CA PHE A 187 -0.88 -4.40 21.23
C PHE A 187 -1.55 -5.62 20.58
N ALA A 188 -1.78 -5.56 19.27
CA ALA A 188 -2.49 -6.58 18.51
C ALA A 188 -1.68 -6.96 17.27
N THR A 189 -1.89 -8.18 16.78
CA THR A 189 -1.24 -8.65 15.55
C THR A 189 -2.13 -8.31 14.36
N VAL A 190 -1.69 -7.37 13.52
CA VAL A 190 -2.38 -7.07 12.25
C VAL A 190 -2.11 -8.21 11.27
N LEU A 191 -3.17 -8.87 10.83
CA LEU A 191 -3.10 -10.02 9.92
C LEU A 191 -3.11 -9.56 8.47
N ALA A 192 -3.88 -8.51 8.17
CA ALA A 192 -3.97 -7.98 6.82
C ALA A 192 -4.43 -6.52 6.74
N ARG A 193 -3.98 -5.85 5.68
CA ARG A 193 -4.37 -4.48 5.31
C ARG A 193 -4.90 -4.41 3.89
N ASN A 194 -5.65 -3.36 3.55
CA ASN A 194 -5.90 -3.04 2.14
C ASN A 194 -4.68 -2.30 1.54
N ARG A 195 -4.70 -2.00 0.23
CA ARG A 195 -3.62 -1.29 -0.49
C ARG A 195 -3.43 0.15 -0.03
N VAL A 196 -4.43 0.74 0.62
CA VAL A 196 -4.38 2.08 1.20
C VAL A 196 -3.75 2.07 2.59
N GLY A 197 -3.56 0.88 3.19
CA GLY A 197 -2.96 0.69 4.50
C GLY A 197 -3.96 0.56 5.65
N ASP A 198 -5.27 0.50 5.38
CA ASP A 198 -6.26 0.28 6.43
C ASP A 198 -6.27 -1.18 6.89
N ILE A 199 -6.52 -1.39 8.17
CA ILE A 199 -6.56 -2.73 8.77
C ILE A 199 -7.91 -3.39 8.47
N VAL A 200 -7.86 -4.54 7.81
CA VAL A 200 -9.06 -5.34 7.44
C VAL A 200 -9.15 -6.65 8.21
N ALA A 201 -8.03 -7.10 8.81
CA ALA A 201 -8.00 -8.26 9.70
C ALA A 201 -6.95 -8.06 10.80
N LEU A 202 -7.29 -8.41 12.04
CA LEU A 202 -6.40 -8.31 13.19
C LEU A 202 -6.75 -9.32 14.28
N GLU A 203 -5.75 -9.70 15.06
CA GLU A 203 -5.84 -10.58 16.22
C GLU A 203 -5.53 -9.77 17.48
N ILE A 204 -6.50 -9.66 18.38
CA ILE A 204 -6.40 -8.92 19.63
C ILE A 204 -6.30 -9.93 20.78
N PRO A 205 -5.24 -9.88 21.60
CA PRO A 205 -5.13 -10.73 22.78
C PRO A 205 -6.15 -10.31 23.85
N PHE A 206 -6.74 -11.30 24.52
CA PHE A 206 -7.63 -11.14 25.67
C PHE A 206 -7.16 -12.04 26.81
N ASP A 207 -6.17 -11.56 27.57
CA ASP A 207 -5.41 -12.40 28.48
C ASP A 207 -4.93 -13.66 27.71
N GLU A 208 -5.29 -14.86 28.15
CA GLU A 208 -4.91 -16.09 27.47
C GLU A 208 -5.70 -16.37 26.17
N GLY A 209 -6.86 -15.73 25.99
CA GLY A 209 -7.72 -15.90 24.81
C GLY A 209 -7.43 -14.91 23.70
N ARG A 210 -8.16 -15.06 22.58
CA ARG A 210 -7.93 -14.26 21.36
C ARG A 210 -9.23 -13.87 20.68
N LEU A 211 -9.35 -12.60 20.33
CA LEU A 211 -10.38 -12.10 19.42
C LEU A 211 -9.75 -11.88 18.04
N ILE A 212 -10.16 -12.65 17.05
CA ILE A 212 -9.73 -12.50 15.65
C ILE A 212 -10.85 -11.81 14.87
N LEU A 213 -10.53 -10.67 14.30
CA LEU A 213 -11.38 -9.94 13.37
C LEU A 213 -10.98 -10.30 11.95
N VAL A 214 -11.93 -10.81 11.17
CA VAL A 214 -11.73 -11.22 9.76
C VAL A 214 -12.75 -10.55 8.83
N PRO A 215 -12.39 -10.25 7.57
CA PRO A 215 -13.33 -9.75 6.59
C PRO A 215 -14.29 -10.84 6.13
N VAL A 216 -15.28 -10.46 5.33
CA VAL A 216 -16.31 -11.36 4.81
C VAL A 216 -15.75 -12.12 3.60
N VAL A 217 -16.09 -13.40 3.49
CA VAL A 217 -15.83 -14.21 2.29
C VAL A 217 -17.14 -14.38 1.50
N GLN A 218 -17.09 -14.19 0.19
CA GLN A 218 -18.24 -14.29 -0.72
C GLN A 218 -18.04 -15.33 -1.82
N GLY A 219 -19.14 -15.94 -2.27
CA GLY A 219 -19.11 -16.90 -3.37
C GLY A 219 -18.50 -18.26 -3.02
N ILE A 220 -18.30 -18.55 -1.72
CA ILE A 220 -17.75 -19.81 -1.23
C ILE A 220 -18.84 -20.66 -0.56
N PRO A 221 -18.86 -21.99 -0.78
CA PRO A 221 -19.76 -22.88 -0.08
C PRO A 221 -19.56 -22.83 1.46
N PRO A 222 -20.64 -22.76 2.26
CA PRO A 222 -20.57 -22.72 3.72
C PRO A 222 -19.70 -23.82 4.36
N ALA A 223 -19.69 -25.02 3.78
CA ALA A 223 -18.90 -26.13 4.29
C ALA A 223 -17.38 -25.95 4.10
N ARG A 224 -16.97 -25.25 3.03
CA ARG A 224 -15.57 -24.98 2.74
C ARG A 224 -15.01 -23.91 3.69
N GLU A 225 -15.73 -22.80 3.85
CA GLU A 225 -15.37 -21.76 4.83
C GLU A 225 -15.30 -22.33 6.24
N ALA A 226 -16.28 -23.17 6.63
CA ALA A 226 -16.31 -23.81 7.94
C ALA A 226 -15.11 -24.72 8.20
N SER A 227 -14.70 -25.53 7.21
CA SER A 227 -13.55 -26.43 7.35
C SER A 227 -12.25 -25.64 7.57
N SER A 228 -12.05 -24.57 6.80
CA SER A 228 -10.87 -23.69 6.90
C SER A 228 -10.83 -22.95 8.24
N LEU A 229 -11.96 -22.44 8.73
CA LEU A 229 -12.06 -21.80 10.05
C LEU A 229 -11.77 -22.76 11.21
N VAL A 230 -12.28 -24.00 11.14
CA VAL A 230 -12.02 -25.03 12.16
C VAL A 230 -10.54 -25.39 12.17
N GLU A 231 -9.91 -25.53 11.00
CA GLU A 231 -8.48 -25.78 10.91
C GLU A 231 -7.65 -24.63 11.48
N ALA A 232 -7.98 -23.38 11.11
CA ALA A 232 -7.33 -22.18 11.62
C ALA A 232 -7.47 -22.09 13.15
N ALA A 233 -8.68 -22.22 13.68
CA ALA A 233 -8.94 -22.18 15.13
C ALA A 233 -8.19 -23.31 15.88
N ARG A 234 -8.13 -24.51 15.29
CA ARG A 234 -7.38 -25.63 15.87
C ARG A 234 -5.89 -25.34 15.93
N LYS A 235 -5.29 -24.84 14.84
CA LYS A 235 -3.87 -24.45 14.82
C LYS A 235 -3.59 -23.31 15.79
N GLU A 236 -4.50 -22.35 15.89
CA GLU A 236 -4.39 -21.21 16.80
C GLU A 236 -4.39 -21.65 18.26
N ALA A 237 -5.23 -22.62 18.62
CA ALA A 237 -5.29 -23.17 19.98
C ALA A 237 -3.97 -23.86 20.42
N PHE A 238 -3.10 -24.23 19.47
CA PHE A 238 -1.77 -24.76 19.79
C PHE A 238 -0.68 -23.68 19.92
N ARG A 239 -0.98 -22.42 19.59
CA ARG A 239 -0.02 -21.34 19.81
C ARG A 239 0.01 -20.98 21.29
N PRO A 240 1.20 -20.65 21.85
CA PRO A 240 1.31 -20.21 23.23
C PRO A 240 0.34 -19.05 23.48
N ALA A 241 -0.48 -19.16 24.52
CA ALA A 241 -1.39 -18.09 24.93
C ALA A 241 -0.60 -16.77 25.11
N PHE A 242 -1.27 -15.64 24.85
CA PHE A 242 -0.66 -14.35 25.15
C PHE A 242 -0.58 -14.18 26.67
N ALA A 243 0.53 -14.60 27.26
CA ALA A 243 0.84 -14.32 28.65
C ALA A 243 1.79 -13.11 28.68
N PRO A 244 1.44 -12.01 29.35
CA PRO A 244 2.39 -10.92 29.53
C PRO A 244 3.62 -11.49 30.23
N ILE A 245 4.78 -11.37 29.58
CA ILE A 245 6.05 -11.87 30.10
C ILE A 245 6.34 -11.10 31.39
N PRO A 246 6.39 -11.76 32.55
CA PRO A 246 6.63 -11.05 33.80
C PRO A 246 8.03 -10.44 33.80
N ASP A 247 8.19 -9.24 34.37
CA ASP A 247 9.48 -8.55 34.45
C ASP A 247 10.56 -9.34 35.22
N TRP A 248 10.15 -10.31 36.05
CA TRP A 248 11.05 -11.19 36.78
C TRP A 248 11.52 -12.40 35.96
N LEU A 249 10.86 -12.74 34.84
CA LEU A 249 11.20 -13.93 34.06
C LEU A 249 12.65 -13.95 33.55
N PRO A 250 13.25 -12.81 33.11
CA PRO A 250 14.66 -12.78 32.74
C PRO A 250 15.64 -13.18 33.84
N SER A 251 15.20 -13.23 35.12
CA SER A 251 16.03 -13.73 36.23
C SER A 251 16.15 -15.26 36.25
N TYR A 252 15.47 -15.97 35.34
CA TYR A 252 15.44 -17.42 35.24
C TYR A 252 15.87 -17.89 33.83
N PRO A 253 17.13 -17.64 33.42
CA PRO A 253 17.59 -18.05 32.10
C PRO A 253 17.65 -19.57 31.99
N LEU A 254 17.30 -20.09 30.82
CA LEU A 254 17.45 -21.50 30.48
C LEU A 254 18.87 -21.79 29.94
N PRO A 255 19.39 -23.02 30.12
CA PRO A 255 20.67 -23.39 29.52
C PRO A 255 20.66 -23.19 27.99
N GLY A 256 21.58 -22.37 27.47
CA GLY A 256 21.70 -22.04 26.04
C GLY A 256 20.82 -20.87 25.56
N GLU A 257 20.01 -20.26 26.43
CA GLU A 257 19.18 -19.09 26.07
C GLU A 257 20.04 -17.87 25.70
N ASP A 258 21.06 -17.57 26.49
CA ASP A 258 21.95 -16.42 26.24
C ASP A 258 22.64 -16.50 24.87
N GLU A 259 23.08 -17.70 24.46
CA GLU A 259 23.71 -17.92 23.14
C GLU A 259 22.74 -17.61 21.99
N LEU A 260 21.46 -17.99 22.14
CA LEU A 260 20.43 -17.73 21.14
C LEU A 260 20.03 -16.25 21.11
N VAL A 261 19.99 -15.59 22.28
CA VAL A 261 19.72 -14.14 22.37
C VAL A 261 20.83 -13.34 21.69
N ASP A 262 22.10 -13.71 21.90
CA ASP A 262 23.25 -13.11 21.24
C ASP A 262 23.23 -13.36 19.72
N GLU A 263 22.89 -14.58 19.29
CA GLU A 263 22.74 -14.91 17.88
C GLU A 263 21.64 -14.07 17.22
N LEU A 264 20.46 -13.99 17.85
CA LEU A 264 19.33 -13.21 17.33
C LEU A 264 19.67 -11.72 17.23
N THR A 265 20.37 -11.18 18.24
CA THR A 265 20.83 -9.79 18.23
C THR A 265 21.81 -9.56 17.07
N GLY A 266 22.80 -10.42 16.90
CA GLY A 266 23.77 -10.32 15.81
C GLY A 266 23.13 -10.47 14.42
N LEU A 267 22.13 -11.34 14.26
CA LEU A 267 21.35 -11.47 13.02
C LEU A 267 20.54 -10.21 12.71
N THR A 268 19.94 -9.60 13.74
CA THR A 268 19.13 -8.39 13.62
C THR A 268 19.98 -7.21 13.18
N GLU A 269 21.15 -7.01 13.81
CA GLU A 269 22.10 -5.96 13.42
C GLU A 269 22.60 -6.13 11.98
N ARG A 270 22.89 -7.37 11.56
CA ARG A 270 23.30 -7.67 10.18
C ARG A 270 22.19 -7.36 9.18
N ARG A 271 20.93 -7.69 9.51
CA ARG A 271 19.77 -7.37 8.67
C ARG A 271 19.65 -5.85 8.48
N ASP A 272 19.76 -5.09 9.55
CA ASP A 272 19.59 -3.64 9.51
C ASP A 272 20.75 -2.96 8.74
N ALA A 273 21.98 -3.43 8.93
CA ALA A 273 23.13 -2.98 8.15
C ALA A 273 22.99 -3.30 6.65
N LEU A 274 22.48 -4.49 6.32
CA LEU A 274 22.19 -4.88 4.94
C LEU A 274 21.10 -4.02 4.32
N ALA A 275 20.03 -3.71 5.06
CA ALA A 275 18.95 -2.84 4.59
C ALA A 275 19.46 -1.43 4.21
N LEU A 276 20.28 -0.83 5.07
CA LEU A 276 20.93 0.46 4.78
C LEU A 276 21.81 0.40 3.52
N LYS A 277 22.59 -0.68 3.38
CA LYS A 277 23.44 -0.89 2.21
C LYS A 277 22.64 -1.09 0.92
N VAL A 278 21.49 -1.75 0.99
CA VAL A 278 20.55 -1.89 -0.14
C VAL A 278 20.04 -0.51 -0.56
N GLU A 279 19.60 0.33 0.37
CA GLU A 279 19.13 1.68 0.06
C GLU A 279 20.23 2.56 -0.57
N GLU A 280 21.43 2.54 0.01
CA GLU A 280 22.58 3.28 -0.53
C GLU A 280 22.94 2.81 -1.96
N THR A 281 22.95 1.49 -2.17
CA THR A 281 23.26 0.90 -3.48
C THR A 281 22.16 1.19 -4.50
N ALA A 282 20.89 1.18 -4.07
CA ALA A 282 19.76 1.53 -4.91
C ALA A 282 19.85 2.99 -5.40
N LYS A 283 20.18 3.94 -4.52
CA LYS A 283 20.41 5.35 -4.90
C LYS A 283 21.56 5.50 -5.91
N LYS A 284 22.69 4.84 -5.65
CA LYS A 284 23.84 4.81 -6.59
C LYS A 284 23.46 4.21 -7.95
N LEU A 285 22.61 3.18 -7.95
CA LEU A 285 22.13 2.56 -9.19
C LEU A 285 21.18 3.50 -9.94
N GLU A 286 20.26 4.15 -9.25
CA GLU A 286 19.34 5.14 -9.81
C GLU A 286 20.11 6.28 -10.49
N GLU A 287 21.09 6.88 -9.80
CA GLU A 287 21.96 7.92 -10.36
C GLU A 287 22.70 7.48 -11.64
N LYS A 288 23.18 6.22 -11.68
CA LYS A 288 23.85 5.67 -12.86
C LYS A 288 22.89 5.34 -13.99
N THR A 289 21.67 4.94 -13.66
CA THR A 289 20.69 4.44 -14.64
C THR A 289 19.72 5.51 -15.13
N ARG A 290 19.68 6.71 -14.53
CA ARG A 290 18.83 7.83 -14.97
C ARG A 290 18.97 8.14 -16.46
N TYR A 291 20.17 8.02 -17.03
CA TYR A 291 20.41 8.26 -18.46
C TYR A 291 19.70 7.26 -19.37
N LYS A 292 19.32 6.07 -18.86
CA LYS A 292 18.52 5.10 -19.63
C LYS A 292 17.11 5.60 -19.90
N LEU A 293 16.58 6.57 -19.12
CA LEU A 293 15.29 7.21 -19.40
C LEU A 293 15.24 7.76 -20.82
N LEU A 294 16.37 8.24 -21.32
CA LEU A 294 16.50 8.78 -22.67
C LEU A 294 16.11 7.77 -23.76
N LEU A 295 16.19 6.47 -23.48
CA LEU A 295 15.87 5.42 -24.45
C LEU A 295 14.37 5.11 -24.54
N TYR A 296 13.56 5.41 -23.53
CA TYR A 296 12.16 4.95 -23.48
C TYR A 296 11.13 5.96 -22.98
N ALA A 297 11.58 7.05 -22.35
CA ALA A 297 10.72 8.10 -21.79
C ALA A 297 9.96 8.86 -22.90
N LYS A 298 8.84 9.50 -22.53
CA LYS A 298 8.03 10.31 -23.45
C LYS A 298 7.52 11.59 -22.81
N GLY A 299 7.32 12.59 -23.65
CA GLY A 299 6.73 13.86 -23.25
C GLY A 299 7.64 14.74 -22.38
N ARG A 300 7.16 15.95 -22.13
CA ARG A 300 7.94 17.04 -21.55
C ARG A 300 8.50 16.74 -20.16
N PHE A 301 7.76 16.07 -19.29
CA PHE A 301 8.16 15.89 -17.89
C PHE A 301 9.13 14.74 -17.63
N SER A 302 9.40 13.88 -18.62
CA SER A 302 10.32 12.74 -18.45
C SER A 302 11.43 12.71 -19.50
N PHE A 303 11.11 12.99 -20.76
CA PHE A 303 12.09 12.98 -21.84
C PHE A 303 12.97 14.24 -21.82
N LEU A 304 12.39 15.43 -21.63
CA LEU A 304 13.14 16.69 -21.63
C LEU A 304 14.17 16.76 -20.47
N PRO A 305 13.84 16.39 -19.22
CA PRO A 305 14.84 16.30 -18.14
C PRO A 305 15.95 15.28 -18.43
N ALA A 306 15.62 14.12 -19.01
CA ALA A 306 16.62 13.12 -19.36
C ALA A 306 17.60 13.65 -20.43
N VAL A 307 17.09 14.40 -21.41
CA VAL A 307 17.90 15.09 -22.42
C VAL A 307 18.77 16.18 -21.77
N ALA A 308 18.23 16.98 -20.85
CA ALA A 308 18.98 17.99 -20.11
C ALA A 308 20.13 17.37 -19.29
N ASP A 309 19.85 16.32 -18.52
CA ASP A 309 20.86 15.61 -17.73
C ASP A 309 21.97 15.01 -18.61
N SER A 310 21.61 14.58 -19.82
CA SER A 310 22.56 14.04 -20.78
C SER A 310 23.49 15.12 -21.32
N PHE A 311 22.97 16.30 -21.66
CA PHE A 311 23.81 17.44 -22.04
C PHE A 311 24.69 17.95 -20.88
N ARG A 312 24.18 17.96 -19.64
CA ARG A 312 25.00 18.24 -18.45
C ARG A 312 26.15 17.23 -18.30
N ALA A 313 25.89 15.95 -18.57
CA ALA A 313 26.94 14.92 -18.54
C ALA A 313 28.00 15.11 -19.64
N LEU A 314 27.65 15.76 -20.75
CA LEU A 314 28.58 16.17 -21.81
C LEU A 314 29.32 17.49 -21.50
N GLY A 315 29.00 18.14 -20.38
CA GLY A 315 29.66 19.37 -19.92
C GLY A 315 29.02 20.66 -20.42
N PHE A 316 27.78 20.64 -20.90
CA PHE A 316 27.01 21.86 -21.12
C PHE A 316 26.43 22.37 -19.80
N ASP A 317 26.35 23.69 -19.65
CA ASP A 317 25.40 24.28 -18.71
C ASP A 317 24.02 24.32 -19.38
N VAL A 318 22.97 23.94 -18.65
CA VAL A 318 21.64 23.67 -19.25
C VAL A 318 20.57 24.40 -18.48
N THR A 319 19.96 25.38 -19.13
CA THR A 319 18.83 26.17 -18.61
C THR A 319 17.53 25.76 -19.32
N GLU A 320 16.46 25.55 -18.57
CA GLU A 320 15.14 25.28 -19.13
C GLU A 320 14.44 26.58 -19.50
N SER A 321 14.00 26.71 -20.76
CA SER A 321 13.29 27.89 -21.26
C SER A 321 11.99 27.44 -21.93
N GLY A 322 10.96 27.19 -21.12
CA GLY A 322 9.66 26.74 -21.62
C GLY A 322 9.70 25.29 -22.13
N PRO A 323 9.30 25.00 -23.38
CA PRO A 323 9.40 23.67 -23.98
C PRO A 323 10.80 23.34 -24.56
N GLU A 324 11.70 24.31 -24.65
CA GLU A 324 13.08 24.15 -25.13
C GLU A 324 14.12 24.18 -23.98
N LEU A 325 15.33 23.71 -24.29
CA LEU A 325 16.52 23.88 -23.44
C LEU A 325 17.49 24.86 -24.09
N VAL A 326 18.18 25.65 -23.28
CA VAL A 326 19.31 26.47 -23.71
C VAL A 326 20.58 25.84 -23.16
N LEU A 327 21.50 25.48 -24.06
CA LEU A 327 22.81 24.95 -23.73
C LEU A 327 23.84 26.06 -23.82
N GLN A 328 24.74 26.11 -22.85
CA GLN A 328 25.89 27.00 -22.85
C GLN A 328 27.18 26.23 -22.65
N SER A 329 28.20 26.59 -23.43
CA SER A 329 29.54 26.02 -23.28
C SER A 329 30.62 26.96 -23.83
N PRO A 330 31.89 26.80 -23.41
CA PRO A 330 33.00 27.57 -24.00
C PRO A 330 33.15 27.42 -25.52
N GLU A 331 32.64 26.33 -26.09
CA GLU A 331 32.68 26.04 -27.53
C GLU A 331 31.50 26.64 -28.30
N GLY A 332 30.45 27.09 -27.60
CA GLY A 332 29.28 27.71 -28.19
C GLY A 332 27.99 27.36 -27.45
N ASP A 333 26.94 28.08 -27.81
CA ASP A 333 25.62 27.95 -27.23
C ASP A 333 24.64 27.34 -28.24
N ALA A 334 23.58 26.67 -27.77
CA ALA A 334 22.55 26.10 -28.63
C ALA A 334 21.16 26.08 -27.98
N ILE A 335 20.12 26.11 -28.80
CA ILE A 335 18.73 25.84 -28.39
C ILE A 335 18.40 24.39 -28.74
N VAL A 336 17.80 23.65 -27.80
CA VAL A 336 17.42 22.25 -27.98
C VAL A 336 15.92 22.09 -27.92
N ALA A 337 15.36 21.44 -28.92
CA ALA A 337 14.03 20.86 -28.84
C ALA A 337 14.14 19.33 -28.76
N ALA A 338 13.31 18.71 -27.91
CA ALA A 338 13.29 17.26 -27.75
C ALA A 338 11.87 16.72 -27.92
N GLU A 339 11.71 15.70 -28.76
CA GLU A 339 10.41 15.06 -28.99
C GLU A 339 10.54 13.54 -29.04
N ALA A 340 9.65 12.85 -28.33
CA ALA A 340 9.61 11.40 -28.28
C ALA A 340 8.18 10.91 -28.55
N THR A 341 8.03 9.96 -29.46
CA THR A 341 6.75 9.41 -29.90
C THR A 341 6.70 7.88 -29.77
N GLU A 342 5.49 7.35 -29.64
CA GLU A 342 5.24 5.90 -29.78
C GLU A 342 5.23 5.46 -31.24
N GLU A 343 4.92 6.39 -32.15
CA GLU A 343 4.93 6.15 -33.58
C GLU A 343 6.34 5.85 -34.09
N THR A 344 6.41 5.37 -35.33
CA THR A 344 7.69 5.05 -35.98
C THR A 344 8.60 6.27 -36.10
N GLN A 345 8.03 7.44 -36.39
CA GLN A 345 8.79 8.63 -36.76
C GLN A 345 8.29 9.89 -36.06
N VAL A 346 9.22 10.72 -35.63
CA VAL A 346 8.95 12.10 -35.21
C VAL A 346 8.69 12.96 -36.46
N GLY A 347 7.55 13.67 -36.47
CA GLY A 347 7.12 14.54 -37.56
C GLY A 347 7.77 15.93 -37.57
N LEU A 348 7.24 16.81 -38.42
CA LEU A 348 7.79 18.18 -38.65
C LEU A 348 7.52 19.19 -37.53
N ALA A 349 6.54 18.93 -36.66
CA ALA A 349 6.13 19.87 -35.62
C ALA A 349 7.29 20.32 -34.69
N PRO A 350 8.08 19.42 -34.09
CA PRO A 350 9.20 19.83 -33.23
C PRO A 350 10.31 20.58 -33.98
N TYR A 351 10.56 20.24 -35.24
CA TYR A 351 11.49 20.99 -36.09
C TYR A 351 11.01 22.43 -36.33
N ARG A 352 9.72 22.63 -36.64
CA ARG A 352 9.17 23.97 -36.86
C ARG A 352 9.27 24.83 -35.60
N ARG A 353 8.93 24.27 -34.43
CA ARG A 353 9.08 24.97 -33.14
C ARG A 353 10.53 25.37 -32.87
N LEU A 354 11.47 24.44 -33.06
CA LEU A 354 12.89 24.72 -32.86
C LEU A 354 13.36 25.84 -33.78
N ARG A 355 12.97 25.80 -35.05
CA ARG A 355 13.33 26.83 -36.03
C ARG A 355 12.77 28.19 -35.62
N GLU A 356 11.50 28.27 -35.23
CA GLU A 356 10.90 29.51 -34.74
C GLU A 356 11.64 30.07 -33.51
N ALA A 357 12.11 29.19 -32.62
CA ALA A 357 12.89 29.60 -31.44
C ALA A 357 14.27 30.15 -31.83
N VAL A 358 14.96 29.51 -32.79
CA VAL A 358 16.26 29.97 -33.31
C VAL A 358 16.11 31.29 -34.09
N ASP A 359 15.12 31.39 -34.98
CA ASP A 359 14.85 32.61 -35.76
C ASP A 359 14.54 33.79 -34.83
N ARG A 360 13.82 33.56 -33.72
CA ARG A 360 13.54 34.56 -32.70
C ARG A 360 14.82 34.99 -31.97
N ALA A 361 15.65 34.05 -31.52
CA ALA A 361 16.93 34.37 -30.87
C ALA A 361 17.86 35.20 -31.76
N ILE A 362 17.88 34.91 -33.07
CA ILE A 362 18.64 35.69 -34.06
C ILE A 362 18.05 37.11 -34.21
N THR A 363 16.73 37.22 -34.29
CA THR A 363 16.03 38.50 -34.49
C THR A 363 16.18 39.44 -33.30
N ASP A 364 16.10 38.89 -32.09
CA ASP A 364 16.20 39.64 -30.84
C ASP A 364 17.64 40.08 -30.53
N GLY A 365 18.65 39.58 -31.28
CA GLY A 365 20.07 39.91 -31.12
C GLY A 365 20.70 39.33 -29.85
N GLU A 366 19.94 38.55 -29.08
CA GLU A 366 20.34 37.90 -27.85
C GLU A 366 19.95 36.41 -27.92
N GLY A 367 20.96 35.53 -27.97
CA GLY A 367 20.75 34.09 -27.80
C GLY A 367 21.51 33.19 -28.79
N PRO A 368 21.35 31.87 -28.66
CA PRO A 368 22.10 30.92 -29.47
C PRO A 368 21.58 30.82 -30.90
N HIS A 369 22.47 30.87 -31.88
CA HIS A 369 22.12 30.73 -33.30
C HIS A 369 22.04 29.25 -33.75
N LYS A 370 22.51 28.31 -32.92
CA LYS A 370 22.53 26.88 -33.25
C LYS A 370 21.28 26.18 -32.69
N GLY A 371 20.61 25.40 -33.54
CA GLY A 371 19.53 24.49 -33.12
C GLY A 371 20.00 23.04 -33.02
N ILE A 372 19.50 22.33 -32.01
CA ILE A 372 19.67 20.88 -31.85
C ILE A 372 18.29 20.23 -31.67
N LEU A 373 17.95 19.26 -32.50
CA LEU A 373 16.72 18.50 -32.41
C LEU A 373 17.02 17.08 -31.94
N VAL A 374 16.53 16.72 -30.76
CA VAL A 374 16.63 15.35 -30.22
C VAL A 374 15.32 14.60 -30.46
N VAL A 375 15.39 13.46 -31.14
CA VAL A 375 14.22 12.67 -31.51
C VAL A 375 14.27 11.26 -30.92
N SER A 376 13.11 10.73 -30.54
CA SER A 376 12.95 9.31 -30.24
C SER A 376 11.67 8.76 -30.88
N GLY A 377 11.81 7.82 -31.81
CA GLY A 377 10.72 7.07 -32.44
C GLY A 377 10.73 5.61 -32.00
N SER A 378 9.65 4.87 -32.26
CA SER A 378 9.55 3.42 -31.99
C SER A 378 10.06 3.01 -30.59
N ARG A 379 9.74 3.78 -29.55
CA ARG A 379 10.36 3.66 -28.21
C ARG A 379 10.16 2.30 -27.53
N GLY A 380 9.16 1.53 -27.95
CA GLY A 380 8.92 0.16 -27.47
C GLY A 380 9.90 -0.89 -28.03
N LEU A 381 10.68 -0.53 -29.04
CA LEU A 381 11.72 -1.39 -29.63
C LEU A 381 13.09 -1.09 -29.04
N ASP A 382 13.95 -2.12 -29.03
CA ASP A 382 15.39 -1.98 -28.76
C ASP A 382 15.97 -0.89 -29.67
N PRO A 383 16.66 0.14 -29.12
CA PRO A 383 17.29 1.21 -29.89
C PRO A 383 18.14 0.76 -31.08
N LYS A 384 18.79 -0.41 -31.01
CA LYS A 384 19.60 -0.95 -32.11
C LYS A 384 18.79 -1.43 -33.31
N HIS A 385 17.52 -1.71 -33.10
CA HIS A 385 16.60 -2.28 -34.09
C HIS A 385 15.50 -1.30 -34.49
N ARG A 386 15.60 -0.03 -34.06
CA ARG A 386 14.64 0.99 -34.46
C ARG A 386 14.82 1.33 -35.94
N PRO A 387 13.71 1.43 -36.70
CA PRO A 387 13.75 2.05 -38.01
C PRO A 387 14.09 3.54 -37.87
N THR A 388 14.28 4.25 -38.99
CA THR A 388 14.56 5.69 -38.98
C THR A 388 13.50 6.43 -38.13
N GLU A 389 13.96 7.10 -37.07
CA GLU A 389 13.13 7.66 -35.99
C GLU A 389 12.53 9.05 -36.31
N TYR A 390 12.78 9.59 -37.49
CA TYR A 390 12.34 10.91 -37.92
C TYR A 390 11.85 10.89 -39.37
N ALA A 391 10.91 11.76 -39.70
CA ALA A 391 10.40 11.87 -41.05
C ALA A 391 11.46 12.47 -42.02
N PRO A 392 11.53 12.06 -43.30
CA PRO A 392 12.51 12.59 -44.26
C PRO A 392 12.47 14.12 -44.44
N GLY A 393 11.30 14.74 -44.21
CA GLY A 393 11.16 16.20 -44.20
C GLY A 393 11.92 16.89 -43.06
N VAL A 394 12.06 16.22 -41.91
CA VAL A 394 12.80 16.75 -40.75
C VAL A 394 14.29 16.82 -41.08
N LEU A 395 14.86 15.75 -41.65
CA LEU A 395 16.26 15.69 -42.04
C LEU A 395 16.62 16.80 -43.05
N ARG A 396 15.86 16.90 -44.15
CA ARG A 396 16.07 17.95 -45.17
C ARG A 396 15.97 19.36 -44.59
N GLY A 397 15.03 19.57 -43.65
CA GLY A 397 14.90 20.84 -42.94
C GLY A 397 16.11 21.15 -42.07
N CYS A 398 16.61 20.14 -41.33
CA CYS A 398 17.78 20.30 -40.46
C CYS A 398 19.05 20.60 -41.26
N GLU A 399 19.30 19.88 -42.36
CA GLU A 399 20.44 20.12 -43.26
C GLU A 399 20.42 21.52 -43.88
N ALA A 400 19.25 21.97 -44.35
CA ALA A 400 19.10 23.27 -45.01
C ALA A 400 19.24 24.48 -44.06
N GLN A 401 19.14 24.27 -42.74
CA GLN A 401 19.16 25.33 -41.73
C GLN A 401 20.31 25.20 -40.73
N GLY A 402 21.24 24.25 -40.95
CA GLY A 402 22.36 24.02 -40.03
C GLY A 402 21.94 23.57 -38.63
N ILE A 403 20.83 22.84 -38.51
CA ILE A 403 20.36 22.28 -37.24
C ILE A 403 20.93 20.87 -37.08
N CYS A 404 21.46 20.56 -35.90
CA CYS A 404 21.92 19.22 -35.56
C CYS A 404 20.71 18.33 -35.22
N LEU A 405 20.60 17.17 -35.87
CA LEU A 405 19.58 16.16 -35.60
C LEU A 405 20.24 14.96 -34.88
N LEU A 406 19.72 14.63 -33.70
CA LEU A 406 20.20 13.57 -32.83
C LEU A 406 19.09 12.58 -32.52
N THR A 407 19.32 11.28 -32.71
CA THR A 407 18.46 10.28 -32.07
C THR A 407 18.79 10.19 -30.58
N SER A 408 17.79 9.81 -29.80
CA SER A 408 17.94 9.58 -28.38
C SER A 408 19.02 8.51 -28.11
N TYR A 409 19.04 7.44 -28.90
CA TYR A 409 20.09 6.43 -28.82
C TYR A 409 21.49 6.98 -29.08
N ARG A 410 21.64 7.92 -30.04
CA ARG A 410 22.91 8.57 -30.32
C ARG A 410 23.38 9.41 -29.15
N LEU A 411 22.50 10.25 -28.60
CA LEU A 411 22.81 11.05 -27.42
C LEU A 411 23.21 10.16 -26.22
N PHE A 412 22.51 9.04 -26.02
CA PHE A 412 22.87 8.06 -24.99
C PHE A 412 24.28 7.46 -25.21
N LYS A 413 24.66 7.14 -26.45
CA LYS A 413 26.02 6.66 -26.78
C LYS A 413 27.10 7.70 -26.46
N LEU A 414 26.86 8.99 -26.75
CA LEU A 414 27.78 10.08 -26.41
C LEU A 414 27.94 10.20 -24.88
N VAL A 415 26.83 10.09 -24.13
CA VAL A 415 26.88 10.04 -22.66
C VAL A 415 27.67 8.83 -22.17
N GLN A 416 27.48 7.64 -22.77
CA GLN A 416 28.28 6.46 -22.43
C GLN A 416 29.77 6.69 -22.68
N GLN A 417 30.15 7.37 -23.76
CA GLN A 417 31.55 7.73 -24.04
C GLN A 417 32.09 8.70 -22.99
N ALA A 418 31.34 9.75 -22.67
CA ALA A 418 31.70 10.73 -21.63
C ALA A 418 31.89 10.11 -20.24
N LEU A 419 31.13 9.04 -19.94
CA LEU A 419 31.20 8.33 -18.65
C LEU A 419 32.29 7.22 -18.60
N LYS A 420 32.86 6.79 -19.72
CA LYS A 420 33.76 5.60 -19.81
C LYS A 420 35.25 5.87 -19.52
N GLY A 421 35.72 7.12 -19.43
CA GLY A 421 37.16 7.41 -19.33
C GLY A 421 37.54 8.49 -18.30
N PRO A 422 38.85 8.60 -17.94
CA PRO A 422 39.34 9.69 -17.11
C PRO A 422 39.06 11.03 -17.82
N ARG A 423 38.33 11.90 -17.12
CA ARG A 423 37.76 13.17 -17.59
C ARG A 423 38.83 14.17 -18.03
N SER A 424 39.43 14.00 -19.21
CA SER A 424 40.21 15.08 -19.80
C SER A 424 39.23 16.15 -20.33
N LYS A 425 39.41 17.41 -19.94
CA LYS A 425 38.60 18.54 -20.44
C LYS A 425 38.59 18.58 -21.98
N LYS A 426 39.68 18.13 -22.61
CA LYS A 426 39.82 18.03 -24.06
C LYS A 426 38.82 17.06 -24.68
N SER A 427 38.61 15.88 -24.08
CA SER A 427 37.66 14.89 -24.60
C SER A 427 36.20 15.35 -24.54
N LEU A 428 35.80 16.13 -23.53
CA LEU A 428 34.44 16.69 -23.47
C LEU A 428 34.29 17.87 -24.43
N ALA A 429 35.31 18.73 -24.55
CA ALA A 429 35.33 19.80 -25.54
C ALA A 429 35.13 19.27 -26.97
N ASP A 430 35.79 18.16 -27.32
CA ASP A 430 35.67 17.53 -28.64
C ASP A 430 34.24 17.02 -28.90
N LEU A 431 33.57 16.42 -27.88
CA LEU A 431 32.17 15.99 -28.00
C LEU A 431 31.21 17.17 -28.13
N ARG A 432 31.45 18.28 -27.42
CA ARG A 432 30.62 19.49 -27.53
C ARG A 432 30.74 20.13 -28.91
N ARG A 433 31.97 20.26 -29.43
CA ARG A 433 32.20 20.74 -30.81
C ARG A 433 31.53 19.86 -31.84
N LEU A 434 31.67 18.54 -31.72
CA LEU A 434 31.03 17.59 -32.63
C LEU A 434 29.52 17.83 -32.76
N ILE A 435 28.83 18.13 -31.65
CA ILE A 435 27.40 18.41 -31.65
C ILE A 435 27.10 19.80 -32.23
N LEU A 436 27.87 20.82 -31.84
CA LEU A 436 27.67 22.22 -32.27
C LEU A 436 27.99 22.44 -33.76
N GLU A 437 28.95 21.71 -34.31
CA GLU A 437 29.37 21.78 -35.72
C GLU A 437 28.54 20.88 -36.64
N CYS A 438 27.65 20.05 -36.09
CA CYS A 438 26.86 19.11 -36.89
C CYS A 438 25.67 19.81 -37.56
N ASP A 439 25.58 19.66 -38.88
CA ASP A 439 24.44 20.10 -39.70
C ASP A 439 23.75 18.87 -40.29
N GLY A 440 22.46 18.67 -39.97
CA GLY A 440 21.75 17.44 -40.29
C GLY A 440 21.98 16.34 -39.25
N GLU A 441 21.89 15.08 -39.66
CA GLU A 441 21.95 13.94 -38.74
C GLU A 441 23.38 13.66 -38.24
N LEU A 442 23.55 13.60 -36.91
CA LEU A 442 24.81 13.15 -36.32
C LEU A 442 24.92 11.62 -36.34
N ARG A 443 25.65 11.10 -37.34
CA ARG A 443 25.96 9.66 -37.49
C ARG A 443 27.26 9.25 -36.79
N ASP A 444 27.49 7.94 -36.68
CA ASP A 444 28.77 7.38 -36.26
C ASP A 444 29.82 7.50 -37.39
N ALA A 445 31.08 7.67 -37.02
CA ALA A 445 32.20 7.65 -37.98
C ALA A 445 32.39 6.26 -38.64
N GLU A 446 31.81 5.20 -38.07
CA GLU A 446 31.86 3.82 -38.58
C GLU A 446 30.79 3.50 -39.64
N SER A 447 29.96 4.45 -40.04
CA SER A 447 28.91 4.25 -41.06
C SER A 447 29.08 5.15 -42.30
N ARG A 448 30.33 5.43 -42.70
CA ARG A 448 30.64 5.98 -44.03
C ARG A 448 31.07 4.89 -45.00
#